data_AF-A0AAC8Q877-F1
#
_entry.id   AF-A0AAC8Q877-F1
#
_cell.length_a   1.000
_cell.length_b   1.000
_cell.length_c   1.000
_cell.angle_alpha   90.00
_cell.angle_beta   90.00
_cell.angle_gamma   90.00
#
_symmetry.space_group_name_H-M   'P 1'
#
loop_
_entity.id
_entity.type
_entity.pdbx_description
1 polymer ?
#
loop_
_entity_poly.entity_id
_entity_poly.type
_entity_poly.pdbx_seq_one_letter_code
_entity_poly.pdbx_strand_id
1 'polypeptide(L)'
;MTRRGIRWAVLALGFGVAGTAMAQDKQGDVNVFVNGGVGGYTGDLGELSATGPTWGATLNLQPYKMLGFEVGYEGSKNDVTDDRFRAADAPSFIRHGATSLVKVSPPFEKIRPFVGAGLGVSYVYVRGAGAGDTYSSDLMEQVPIAAGLEFNSGALTAGIRGTWRVLVDDNFADAAVPGDASGALVDGTLTVGGRF
;
A
#
# COMPACT_ATOMS: atom_id res chain seq x y z
N MET A 1 35.02 -8.38 8.70
CA MET A 1 35.23 -8.19 7.24
C MET A 1 34.42 -9.25 6.51
N THR A 2 33.35 -8.85 5.81
CA THR A 2 32.87 -9.48 4.55
C THR A 2 31.72 -8.63 4.03
N ARG A 3 32.05 -7.68 3.14
CA ARG A 3 31.08 -7.02 2.27
C ARG A 3 30.55 -8.07 1.29
N ARG A 4 29.24 -8.36 1.30
CA ARG A 4 28.60 -9.15 0.24
C ARG A 4 27.73 -8.21 -0.58
N GLY A 5 28.04 -8.15 -1.87
CA GLY A 5 27.52 -7.18 -2.82
C GLY A 5 26.07 -7.43 -3.20
N ILE A 6 25.31 -6.35 -3.23
CA ILE A 6 23.95 -6.26 -3.74
C ILE A 6 24.01 -6.45 -5.26
N ARG A 7 23.37 -7.51 -5.77
CA ARG A 7 23.12 -7.69 -7.21
C ARG A 7 21.68 -7.30 -7.49
N TRP A 8 21.51 -6.11 -8.04
CA TRP A 8 20.23 -5.63 -8.57
C TRP A 8 19.83 -6.47 -9.80
N ALA A 9 18.64 -7.05 -9.76
CA ALA A 9 17.96 -7.59 -10.93
C ALA A 9 16.56 -6.96 -11.00
N VAL A 10 16.47 -5.83 -11.70
CA VAL A 10 15.19 -5.24 -12.09
C VAL A 10 14.61 -6.14 -13.19
N LEU A 11 13.59 -6.93 -12.85
CA LEU A 11 12.88 -7.74 -13.84
C LEU A 11 11.81 -6.88 -14.52
N ALA A 12 12.09 -6.50 -15.76
CA ALA A 12 11.10 -5.92 -16.65
C ALA A 12 10.04 -6.97 -16.98
N LEU A 13 8.80 -6.77 -16.52
CA LEU A 13 7.65 -7.59 -16.90
C LEU A 13 6.60 -6.74 -17.63
N GLY A 14 6.52 -6.98 -18.95
CA GLY A 14 5.22 -7.15 -19.61
C GLY A 14 4.62 -5.95 -20.36
N PHE A 15 5.32 -5.42 -21.36
CA PHE A 15 4.78 -4.52 -22.39
C PHE A 15 3.84 -5.24 -23.39
N GLY A 16 2.76 -5.87 -22.90
CA GLY A 16 1.82 -6.63 -23.75
C GLY A 16 0.56 -5.88 -24.18
N VAL A 17 0.17 -4.80 -23.48
CA VAL A 17 -1.10 -4.06 -23.72
C VAL A 17 -0.84 -2.59 -24.10
N ALA A 18 0.41 -2.15 -24.10
CA ALA A 18 0.77 -0.75 -24.37
C ALA A 18 0.45 -0.29 -25.81
N GLY A 19 0.35 -1.21 -26.77
CA GLY A 19 0.12 -0.88 -28.18
C GLY A 19 -1.25 -0.23 -28.46
N THR A 20 -2.27 -0.52 -27.65
CA THR A 20 -3.61 0.08 -27.78
C THR A 20 -3.82 1.29 -26.87
N ALA A 21 -3.06 1.41 -25.79
CA ALA A 21 -3.11 2.56 -24.88
C ALA A 21 -2.53 3.84 -25.51
N MET A 22 -1.58 3.73 -26.43
CA MET A 22 -0.93 4.88 -27.08
C MET A 22 -1.82 5.61 -28.11
N ALA A 23 -2.99 5.06 -28.46
CA ALA A 23 -3.95 5.68 -29.39
C ALA A 23 -5.05 6.49 -28.68
N GLN A 24 -4.92 6.77 -27.38
CA GLN A 24 -5.98 7.35 -26.57
C GLN A 24 -6.09 8.88 -26.60
N ASP A 25 -7.34 9.35 -26.56
CA ASP A 25 -7.68 10.73 -26.22
C ASP A 25 -7.03 11.14 -24.89
N LYS A 26 -6.34 12.29 -24.93
CA LYS A 26 -5.79 12.93 -23.74
C LYS A 26 -6.93 13.47 -22.89
N GLN A 27 -6.94 13.08 -21.63
CA GLN A 27 -7.99 13.47 -20.68
C GLN A 27 -7.49 14.55 -19.70
N GLY A 28 -6.23 14.45 -19.24
CA GLY A 28 -5.56 15.51 -18.48
C GLY A 28 -6.14 15.79 -17.09
N ASP A 29 -7.04 14.92 -16.59
CA ASP A 29 -7.77 15.12 -15.34
C ASP A 29 -6.87 14.91 -14.12
N VAL A 30 -7.07 15.73 -13.10
CA VAL A 30 -6.45 15.56 -11.78
C VAL A 30 -7.51 15.19 -10.76
N ASN A 31 -7.30 14.09 -10.04
CA ASN A 31 -8.22 13.61 -9.01
C ASN A 31 -7.52 13.56 -7.66
N VAL A 32 -8.20 14.02 -6.62
CA VAL A 32 -7.73 13.90 -5.23
C VAL A 32 -8.68 13.01 -4.48
N PHE A 33 -8.15 11.96 -3.86
CA PHE A 33 -8.90 11.01 -3.04
C PHE A 33 -8.45 11.08 -1.59
N VAL A 34 -9.40 10.96 -0.68
CA VAL A 34 -9.18 10.55 0.71
C VAL A 34 -9.75 9.16 0.90
N ASN A 35 -9.13 8.37 1.75
CA ASN A 35 -9.56 7.00 1.99
C ASN A 35 -9.46 6.60 3.46
N GLY A 36 -10.30 5.63 3.82
CA GLY A 36 -10.35 5.03 5.14
C GLY A 36 -10.84 3.60 5.07
N GLY A 37 -10.34 2.74 5.95
CA GLY A 37 -10.69 1.33 5.92
C GLY A 37 -10.02 0.54 7.03
N VAL A 38 -9.75 -0.73 6.73
CA VAL A 38 -9.09 -1.66 7.62
C VAL A 38 -7.99 -2.41 6.89
N GLY A 39 -6.96 -2.79 7.61
CA GLY A 39 -5.85 -3.54 7.07
C GLY A 39 -5.04 -4.24 8.14
N GLY A 40 -4.31 -5.26 7.74
CA GLY A 40 -3.53 -6.11 8.62
C GLY A 40 -2.34 -6.71 7.90
N TYR A 41 -1.48 -7.33 8.69
CA TYR A 41 -0.36 -8.11 8.18
C TYR A 41 -0.82 -9.56 7.93
N THR A 42 -0.15 -10.22 7.01
CA THR A 42 -0.32 -11.64 6.70
C THR A 42 0.95 -12.42 7.01
N GLY A 43 0.88 -13.75 6.99
CA GLY A 43 2.02 -14.60 7.32
C GLY A 43 2.39 -14.49 8.80
N ASP A 44 3.69 -14.58 9.09
CA ASP A 44 4.22 -14.58 10.46
C ASP A 44 3.92 -13.25 11.18
N LEU A 45 3.88 -12.14 10.42
CA LEU A 45 3.52 -10.81 10.92
C LEU A 45 2.04 -10.69 11.30
N GLY A 46 1.17 -11.49 10.67
CA GLY A 46 -0.26 -11.51 10.95
C GLY A 46 -0.62 -12.20 12.27
N GLU A 47 0.21 -13.14 12.75
CA GLU A 47 0.02 -13.78 14.05
C GLU A 47 0.38 -12.83 15.21
N LEU A 48 1.30 -11.89 14.94
CA LEU A 48 1.81 -10.92 15.91
C LEU A 48 1.06 -9.59 15.91
N SER A 49 0.12 -9.37 14.98
CA SER A 49 -0.59 -8.10 14.87
C SER A 49 -2.07 -8.26 14.49
N ALA A 50 -2.91 -7.49 15.17
CA ALA A 50 -4.32 -7.39 14.85
C ALA A 50 -4.57 -6.56 13.59
N THR A 51 -5.65 -6.89 12.88
CA THR A 51 -6.24 -5.97 11.89
C THR A 51 -6.63 -4.67 12.58
N GLY A 52 -6.37 -3.54 11.94
CA GLY A 52 -6.70 -2.23 12.50
C GLY A 52 -7.04 -1.19 11.44
N PRO A 53 -7.38 0.04 11.85
CA PRO A 53 -7.82 1.07 10.94
C PRO A 53 -6.70 1.53 10.02
N THR A 54 -7.07 1.86 8.78
CA THR A 54 -6.22 2.46 7.76
C THR A 54 -6.82 3.77 7.26
N TRP A 55 -5.96 4.71 6.85
CA TRP A 55 -6.36 5.99 6.29
C TRP A 55 -5.34 6.47 5.26
N GLY A 56 -5.73 7.39 4.38
CA GLY A 56 -4.80 7.90 3.39
C GLY A 56 -5.36 9.01 2.51
N ALA A 57 -4.46 9.55 1.70
CA ALA A 57 -4.77 10.52 0.67
C ALA A 57 -4.01 10.15 -0.61
N THR A 58 -4.61 10.35 -1.78
CA THR A 58 -4.02 9.97 -3.06
C THR A 58 -4.30 11.04 -4.11
N LEU A 59 -3.24 11.49 -4.77
CA LEU A 59 -3.30 12.29 -5.97
C LEU A 59 -3.23 11.36 -7.18
N ASN A 60 -4.20 11.44 -8.08
CA ASN A 60 -4.30 10.60 -9.26
C ASN A 60 -4.36 11.48 -10.53
N LEU A 61 -3.30 11.42 -11.31
CA LEU A 61 -3.13 12.11 -12.59
C LEU A 61 -3.55 11.16 -13.72
N GLN A 62 -4.54 11.54 -14.52
CA GLN A 62 -5.04 10.72 -15.62
C GLN A 62 -4.75 11.35 -16.97
N PRO A 63 -3.52 11.17 -17.52
CA PRO A 63 -3.20 11.68 -18.84
C PRO A 63 -4.06 11.05 -19.94
N TYR A 64 -4.49 9.79 -19.77
CA TYR A 64 -5.29 9.05 -20.74
C TYR A 64 -6.50 8.37 -20.08
N LYS A 65 -7.55 8.07 -20.85
CA LYS A 65 -8.78 7.43 -20.31
C LYS A 65 -8.54 6.08 -19.64
N MET A 66 -7.49 5.35 -20.02
CA MET A 66 -7.18 4.01 -19.48
C MET A 66 -5.93 3.99 -18.61
N LEU A 67 -5.13 5.05 -18.57
CA LEU A 67 -3.87 5.09 -17.83
C LEU A 67 -3.86 6.27 -16.85
N GLY A 68 -3.60 5.96 -15.59
CA GLY A 68 -3.41 6.94 -14.52
C GLY A 68 -2.12 6.70 -13.76
N PHE A 69 -1.62 7.76 -13.13
CA PHE A 69 -0.50 7.74 -12.21
C PHE A 69 -0.99 8.22 -10.86
N GLU A 70 -0.72 7.46 -9.81
CA GLU A 70 -1.09 7.81 -8.45
C GLU A 70 0.16 8.05 -7.60
N VAL A 71 0.07 9.05 -6.73
CA VAL A 71 0.99 9.24 -5.62
C VAL A 71 0.15 9.41 -4.36
N GLY A 72 0.47 8.65 -3.32
CA GLY A 72 -0.36 8.60 -2.13
C GLY A 72 0.44 8.58 -0.85
N TYR A 73 -0.22 9.05 0.21
CA TYR A 73 0.16 8.82 1.59
C TYR A 73 -0.83 7.83 2.20
N GLU A 74 -0.31 6.90 2.99
CA GLU A 74 -1.08 5.89 3.70
C GLU A 74 -0.63 5.78 5.15
N GLY A 75 -1.59 5.57 6.04
CA GLY A 75 -1.35 5.33 7.46
C GLY A 75 -2.16 4.14 7.94
N SER A 76 -1.63 3.44 8.95
CA SER A 76 -2.36 2.41 9.65
C SER A 76 -1.99 2.36 11.12
N LYS A 77 -2.90 1.85 11.93
CA LYS A 77 -2.63 1.47 13.33
C LYS A 77 -3.05 0.03 13.51
N ASN A 78 -2.13 -0.82 13.93
CA ASN A 78 -2.35 -2.23 14.22
C ASN A 78 -1.88 -2.51 15.64
N ASP A 79 -2.69 -3.19 16.45
CA ASP A 79 -2.30 -3.51 17.82
C ASP A 79 -1.54 -4.84 17.84
N VAL A 80 -0.56 -4.98 18.73
CA VAL A 80 0.25 -6.21 18.86
C VAL A 80 -0.55 -7.26 19.63
N THR A 81 -0.59 -8.48 19.10
CA THR A 81 -1.34 -9.62 19.70
C THR A 81 -0.46 -10.66 20.35
N ASP A 82 0.82 -10.35 20.53
CA ASP A 82 1.81 -11.25 21.09
C ASP A 82 1.57 -11.53 22.59
N ASP A 83 1.49 -12.82 22.93
CA ASP A 83 1.24 -13.34 24.29
C ASP A 83 2.29 -12.91 25.33
N ARG A 84 3.47 -12.43 24.87
CA ARG A 84 4.51 -11.86 25.74
C ARG A 84 4.07 -10.56 26.41
N PHE A 85 3.08 -9.85 25.86
CA PHE A 85 2.53 -8.64 26.44
C PHE A 85 1.16 -8.93 27.07
N ARG A 86 0.91 -8.37 28.26
CA ARG A 86 -0.46 -8.38 28.81
C ARG A 86 -1.33 -7.49 27.93
N ALA A 87 -2.55 -7.93 27.62
CA ALA A 87 -3.45 -7.21 26.70
C ALA A 87 -3.69 -5.71 27.04
N ALA A 88 -3.57 -5.31 28.31
CA ALA A 88 -3.71 -3.92 28.74
C ALA A 88 -2.49 -3.03 28.41
N ASP A 89 -1.32 -3.64 28.20
CA ASP A 89 -0.04 -2.99 27.94
C ASP A 89 0.48 -3.31 26.53
N ALA A 90 -0.35 -3.92 25.68
CA ALA A 90 0.04 -4.36 24.35
C ALA A 90 0.47 -3.16 23.47
N PRO A 91 1.68 -3.20 22.89
CA PRO A 91 2.15 -2.13 22.02
C PRO A 91 1.31 -2.04 20.74
N SER A 92 1.44 -0.94 20.01
CA SER A 92 0.80 -0.77 18.70
C SER A 92 1.82 -0.37 17.65
N PHE A 93 1.66 -0.93 16.46
CA PHE A 93 2.35 -0.54 15.24
C PHE A 93 1.59 0.58 14.56
N ILE A 94 2.23 1.74 14.46
CA ILE A 94 1.72 2.88 13.71
C ILE A 94 2.58 3.02 12.46
N ARG A 95 1.95 2.91 11.30
CA ARG A 95 2.65 2.98 10.02
C ARG A 95 2.31 4.27 9.29
N HIS A 96 3.32 4.83 8.63
CA HIS A 96 3.20 5.96 7.73
C HIS A 96 3.96 5.64 6.45
N GLY A 97 3.29 5.66 5.30
CA GLY A 97 3.88 5.28 4.02
C GLY A 97 3.58 6.27 2.91
N ALA A 98 4.47 6.29 1.93
CA ALA A 98 4.29 6.93 0.65
C ALA A 98 4.28 5.88 -0.45
N THR A 99 3.35 5.98 -1.38
CA THR A 99 3.21 5.06 -2.51
C THR A 99 3.13 5.82 -3.81
N SER A 100 3.61 5.18 -4.87
CA SER A 100 3.44 5.61 -6.25
C SER A 100 2.92 4.42 -7.04
N LEU A 101 1.88 4.59 -7.86
CA LEU A 101 1.27 3.51 -8.63
C LEU A 101 1.01 3.93 -10.07
N VAL A 102 1.16 2.99 -10.98
CA VAL A 102 0.60 3.08 -12.32
C VAL A 102 -0.72 2.31 -12.32
N LYS A 103 -1.79 2.96 -12.76
CA LYS A 103 -3.15 2.43 -12.78
C LYS A 103 -3.64 2.25 -14.21
N VAL A 104 -4.18 1.08 -14.50
CA VAL A 104 -4.86 0.77 -15.76
C VAL A 104 -6.35 0.56 -15.49
N SER A 105 -7.19 1.16 -16.32
CA SER A 105 -8.65 1.05 -16.24
C SER A 105 -9.25 0.88 -17.62
N PRO A 106 -10.32 0.10 -17.81
CA PRO A 106 -11.15 0.19 -19.01
C PRO A 106 -11.76 1.60 -19.15
N PRO A 107 -12.08 2.05 -20.37
CA PRO A 107 -12.61 3.39 -20.65
C PRO A 107 -14.11 3.50 -20.31
N PHE A 108 -14.50 3.09 -19.11
CA PHE A 108 -15.87 3.22 -18.60
C PHE A 108 -15.97 4.48 -17.72
N GLU A 109 -16.99 5.31 -17.97
CA GLU A 109 -17.09 6.60 -17.29
C GLU A 109 -17.79 6.50 -15.92
N LYS A 110 -18.92 5.78 -15.82
CA LYS A 110 -19.73 5.76 -14.58
C LYS A 110 -19.20 4.81 -13.51
N ILE A 111 -18.83 3.60 -13.92
CA ILE A 111 -18.27 2.57 -13.05
C ILE A 111 -16.96 2.14 -13.69
N ARG A 112 -15.86 2.57 -13.09
CA ARG A 112 -14.53 2.41 -13.64
C ARG A 112 -13.76 1.40 -12.79
N PRO A 113 -13.66 0.13 -13.24
CA PRO A 113 -12.75 -0.81 -12.61
C PRO A 113 -11.31 -0.41 -12.89
N PHE A 114 -10.42 -0.71 -11.95
CA PHE A 114 -9.00 -0.48 -12.14
C PHE A 114 -8.16 -1.57 -11.49
N VAL A 115 -6.96 -1.71 -12.03
CA VAL A 115 -5.85 -2.44 -11.41
C VAL A 115 -4.60 -1.57 -11.52
N GLY A 116 -3.71 -1.66 -10.54
CA GLY A 116 -2.48 -0.90 -10.55
C GLY A 116 -1.40 -1.58 -9.75
N ALA A 117 -0.15 -1.26 -10.09
CA ALA A 117 1.02 -1.73 -9.37
C ALA A 117 2.04 -0.60 -9.27
N GLY A 118 2.93 -0.69 -8.29
CA GLY A 118 3.83 0.41 -8.03
C GLY A 118 4.92 0.12 -7.02
N LEU A 119 5.43 1.20 -6.45
CA LEU A 119 6.49 1.21 -5.45
C LEU A 119 6.04 2.05 -4.27
N GLY A 120 6.41 1.63 -3.07
CA GLY A 120 6.16 2.38 -1.86
C GLY A 120 7.27 2.19 -0.84
N VAL A 121 7.29 3.12 0.09
CA VAL A 121 8.13 3.08 1.28
C VAL A 121 7.24 3.36 2.48
N SER A 122 7.45 2.66 3.59
CA SER A 122 6.72 2.95 4.82
C SER A 122 7.61 2.87 6.04
N TYR A 123 7.36 3.77 6.97
CA TYR A 123 8.02 3.81 8.26
C TYR A 123 7.05 3.28 9.31
N VAL A 124 7.49 2.28 10.08
CA VAL A 124 6.71 1.72 11.19
C VAL A 124 7.29 2.23 12.51
N TYR A 125 6.43 2.87 13.29
CA TYR A 125 6.72 3.31 14.64
C TYR A 125 6.03 2.39 15.64
N VAL A 126 6.79 1.88 16.61
CA VAL A 126 6.27 1.04 17.68
C VAL A 126 5.97 1.89 18.89
N ARG A 127 4.71 1.88 19.33
CA ARG A 127 4.25 2.66 20.50
C ARG A 127 3.85 1.73 21.63
N GLY A 128 4.63 1.73 22.72
CA GLY A 128 4.32 0.99 23.96
C GLY A 128 5.57 0.79 24.84
N ALA A 129 5.39 0.65 26.15
CA ALA A 129 6.49 0.40 27.08
C ALA A 129 7.01 -1.05 26.93
N GLY A 130 8.34 -1.24 26.92
CA GLY A 130 8.97 -2.57 26.79
C GLY A 130 9.06 -3.14 25.37
N ALA A 131 8.56 -2.44 24.36
CA ALA A 131 8.62 -2.88 22.96
C ALA A 131 9.95 -2.56 22.25
N GLY A 132 10.69 -1.56 22.74
CA GLY A 132 11.92 -1.06 22.10
C GLY A 132 13.11 -2.02 22.14
N ASP A 133 13.06 -3.06 22.99
CA ASP A 133 14.09 -4.10 23.04
C ASP A 133 13.83 -5.24 22.04
N THR A 134 12.61 -5.33 21.48
CA THR A 134 12.15 -6.45 20.63
C THR A 134 11.76 -5.99 19.22
N TYR A 135 11.24 -4.77 19.06
CA TYR A 135 10.81 -4.22 17.78
C TYR A 135 11.52 -2.89 17.52
N SER A 136 12.26 -2.82 16.41
CA SER A 136 12.91 -1.59 15.97
C SER A 136 12.04 -0.85 14.95
N SER A 137 12.13 0.48 14.94
CA SER A 137 11.52 1.27 13.87
C SER A 137 12.39 1.20 12.63
N ASP A 138 11.79 0.89 11.48
CA ASP A 138 12.52 0.73 10.23
C ASP A 138 11.72 1.25 9.04
N LEU A 139 12.45 1.47 7.95
CA LEU A 139 11.92 1.83 6.66
C LEU A 139 11.75 0.56 5.82
N MET A 140 10.52 0.30 5.42
CA MET A 140 10.13 -0.88 4.64
C MET A 140 9.87 -0.50 3.20
N GLU A 141 10.54 -1.16 2.27
CA GLU A 141 10.25 -1.06 0.84
C GLU A 141 9.15 -2.05 0.45
N GLN A 142 8.20 -1.59 -0.36
CA GLN A 142 7.01 -2.37 -0.70
C GLN A 142 6.62 -2.21 -2.16
N VAL A 143 6.08 -3.28 -2.74
CA VAL A 143 5.45 -3.29 -4.06
C VAL A 143 3.95 -3.41 -3.86
N PRO A 144 3.21 -2.28 -3.85
CA PRO A 144 1.76 -2.29 -3.80
C PRO A 144 1.16 -2.77 -5.11
N ILE A 145 0.18 -3.65 -5.01
CA ILE A 145 -0.73 -4.08 -6.07
C ILE A 145 -2.13 -3.73 -5.61
N ALA A 146 -2.82 -2.87 -6.35
CA ALA A 146 -4.14 -2.38 -6.02
C ALA A 146 -5.16 -2.80 -7.08
N ALA A 147 -6.37 -3.12 -6.64
CA ALA A 147 -7.52 -3.32 -7.52
C ALA A 147 -8.76 -2.71 -6.89
N GLY A 148 -9.68 -2.22 -7.72
CA GLY A 148 -10.88 -1.59 -7.19
C GLY A 148 -11.87 -1.11 -8.23
N LEU A 149 -12.91 -0.46 -7.73
CA LEU A 149 -13.98 0.15 -8.51
C LEU A 149 -14.14 1.61 -8.10
N GLU A 150 -14.20 2.49 -9.09
CA GLU A 150 -14.53 3.92 -8.94
C GLU A 150 -15.93 4.19 -9.51
N PHE A 151 -16.78 4.84 -8.74
CA PHE A 151 -18.12 5.28 -9.10
C PHE A 151 -18.11 6.79 -9.29
N ASN A 152 -18.18 7.24 -10.54
CA ASN A 152 -18.09 8.65 -10.89
C ASN A 152 -19.48 9.28 -11.04
N SER A 153 -19.68 10.43 -10.41
CA SER A 153 -20.88 11.25 -10.49
C SER A 153 -20.49 12.72 -10.62
N GLY A 154 -20.39 13.20 -11.86
CA GLY A 154 -19.95 14.57 -12.15
C GLY A 154 -18.51 14.81 -11.72
N ALA A 155 -18.31 15.73 -10.78
CA ALA A 155 -16.99 16.05 -10.22
C ALA A 155 -16.62 15.18 -9.01
N LEU A 156 -17.53 14.34 -8.52
CA LEU A 156 -17.31 13.50 -7.35
C LEU A 156 -17.10 12.04 -7.76
N THR A 157 -16.19 11.37 -7.05
CA THR A 157 -15.92 9.95 -7.22
C THR A 157 -15.92 9.26 -5.86
N ALA A 158 -16.70 8.20 -5.74
CA ALA A 158 -16.61 7.26 -4.63
C ALA A 158 -15.93 5.97 -5.11
N GLY A 159 -15.38 5.15 -4.22
CA GLY A 159 -14.74 3.92 -4.66
C GLY A 159 -14.47 2.93 -3.54
N ILE A 160 -14.16 1.72 -3.97
CA ILE A 160 -13.74 0.61 -3.13
C ILE A 160 -12.41 0.12 -3.68
N ARG A 161 -11.41 -0.04 -2.81
CA ARG A 161 -10.03 -0.41 -3.17
C ARG A 161 -9.55 -1.51 -2.23
N GLY A 162 -8.98 -2.57 -2.81
CA GLY A 162 -8.14 -3.52 -2.10
C GLY A 162 -6.68 -3.33 -2.51
N THR A 163 -5.78 -3.39 -1.55
CA THR A 163 -4.34 -3.25 -1.80
C THR A 163 -3.56 -4.37 -1.11
N TRP A 164 -2.76 -5.09 -1.88
CA TRP A 164 -1.77 -6.05 -1.38
C TRP A 164 -0.38 -5.44 -1.58
N ARG A 165 0.38 -5.28 -0.50
CA ARG A 165 1.78 -4.85 -0.54
C ARG A 165 2.69 -6.02 -0.24
N VAL A 166 3.41 -6.45 -1.27
CA VAL A 166 4.53 -7.38 -1.09
C VAL A 166 5.69 -6.59 -0.53
N LEU A 167 6.27 -7.06 0.56
CA LEU A 167 7.45 -6.45 1.17
C LEU A 167 8.69 -6.94 0.41
N VAL A 168 9.57 -6.00 0.03
CA VAL A 168 10.76 -6.31 -0.80
C VAL A 168 12.02 -6.45 0.06
N ASP A 169 12.02 -5.80 1.23
CA ASP A 169 13.04 -5.93 2.28
C ASP A 169 12.33 -6.04 3.64
N ASP A 170 12.67 -7.08 4.40
CA ASP A 170 11.98 -7.50 5.63
C ASP A 170 12.84 -7.32 6.91
N ASN A 171 14.01 -6.67 6.78
CA ASN A 171 15.04 -6.55 7.84
C ASN A 171 14.56 -5.99 9.19
N PHE A 172 13.38 -5.34 9.26
CA PHE A 172 12.87 -4.77 10.51
C PHE A 172 12.42 -5.81 11.55
N ALA A 173 12.10 -7.04 11.10
CA ALA A 173 11.54 -8.11 11.92
C ALA A 173 12.52 -9.28 12.16
N ASP A 174 13.74 -9.23 11.60
CA ASP A 174 14.79 -10.26 11.72
C ASP A 174 15.20 -10.56 13.17
N ALA A 175 15.04 -9.59 14.08
CA ALA A 175 15.31 -9.79 15.50
C ALA A 175 14.14 -10.45 16.27
N ALA A 176 12.93 -10.42 15.71
CA ALA A 176 11.69 -10.88 16.34
C ALA A 176 11.25 -12.28 15.87
N VAL A 177 11.67 -12.72 14.68
CA VAL A 177 11.37 -14.05 14.12
C VAL A 177 12.69 -14.76 13.79
N PRO A 178 12.92 -16.02 14.21
CA PRO A 178 14.10 -16.77 13.80
C PRO A 178 14.05 -17.11 12.29
N GLY A 179 14.74 -16.33 11.46
CA GLY A 179 14.77 -16.46 9.99
C GLY A 179 14.23 -15.22 9.27
N ASP A 180 14.26 -15.21 7.94
CA ASP A 180 13.69 -14.11 7.14
C ASP A 180 12.16 -14.08 7.37
N ALA A 181 11.66 -13.08 8.10
CA ALA A 181 10.24 -12.98 8.45
C ALA A 181 9.39 -12.78 7.18
N SER A 182 8.41 -13.66 6.94
CA SER A 182 7.62 -13.62 5.70
C SER A 182 6.23 -13.04 5.93
N GLY A 183 5.82 -12.07 5.11
CA GLY A 183 4.50 -11.47 5.22
C GLY A 183 4.19 -10.43 4.17
N ALA A 184 2.92 -10.04 4.12
CA ALA A 184 2.46 -8.93 3.29
C ALA A 184 1.50 -8.03 4.08
N LEU A 185 1.32 -6.81 3.59
CA LEU A 185 0.33 -5.88 4.11
C LEU A 185 -0.90 -5.87 3.20
N VAL A 186 -2.06 -6.19 3.75
CA VAL A 186 -3.33 -6.20 3.00
C VAL A 186 -4.30 -5.19 3.62
N ASP A 187 -4.91 -4.35 2.80
CA ASP A 187 -6.01 -3.47 3.21
C ASP A 187 -7.18 -3.48 2.24
N GLY A 188 -8.35 -3.18 2.80
CA GLY A 188 -9.57 -2.82 2.08
C GLY A 188 -10.03 -1.43 2.53
N THR A 189 -10.19 -0.52 1.58
CA THR A 189 -10.52 0.89 1.82
C THR A 189 -11.69 1.37 0.98
N LEU A 190 -12.42 2.32 1.55
CA LEU A 190 -13.37 3.16 0.83
C LEU A 190 -12.68 4.47 0.47
N THR A 191 -12.90 4.95 -0.75
CA THR A 191 -12.30 6.17 -1.27
C THR A 191 -13.37 7.19 -1.62
N VAL A 192 -13.13 8.47 -1.32
CA VAL A 192 -13.97 9.58 -1.79
C VAL A 192 -13.05 10.65 -2.35
N GLY A 193 -13.37 11.20 -3.51
CA GLY A 193 -12.52 12.16 -4.18
C GLY A 193 -13.25 13.12 -5.10
N GLY A 194 -12.51 14.14 -5.53
CA GLY A 194 -12.95 15.16 -6.46
C GLY A 194 -12.06 15.21 -7.70
N ARG A 195 -12.67 15.50 -8.85
CA ARG A 195 -12.02 15.69 -10.15
C ARG A 195 -11.95 17.16 -10.52
N PHE A 196 -10.79 17.61 -11.01
CA PHE A 196 -10.48 18.99 -11.40
C PHE A 196 -9.91 19.04 -12.82
#